data_AF-A0A7C7MRL3-F1
#
_entry.id   AF-A0A7C7MRL3-F1
#
_cell.length_a   1.000
_cell.length_b   1.000
_cell.length_c   1.000
_cell.angle_alpha   90.00
_cell.angle_beta   90.00
_cell.angle_gamma   90.00
#
_symmetry.space_group_name_H-M   'P 1'
#
loop_
_entity.id
_entity.type
_entity.pdbx_description
1 polymer ?
#
loop_
_entity_poly.entity_id
_entity_poly.type
_entity_poly.pdbx_seq_one_letter_code
_entity_poly.pdbx_strand_id
1 'polypeptide(L)'
;TYKLESLKCSFESGKIPEASVVLTNRDGKKNEATANGDGPVDSICNAIDSITGLTCKLIDYQVMSKTKGRDAQGEVTIRVVSNNREVLGKGVGVNTIEASGLAYINAINKLLFKAKPDSLECDSITGP
;
A
#
# COMPACT_ATOMS: atom_id res chain seq x y z
N THR A 1 -2.11 1.72 -11.18
CA THR A 1 -2.43 0.89 -10.00
C THR A 1 -1.52 -0.29 -9.98
N TYR A 2 -1.32 -0.84 -8.80
CA TYR A 2 -0.44 -1.96 -8.53
C TYR A 2 -1.25 -3.11 -7.94
N LYS A 3 -0.82 -4.34 -8.23
CA LYS A 3 -1.29 -5.57 -7.60
C LYS A 3 -0.11 -6.20 -6.86
N LEU A 4 -0.34 -6.62 -5.61
CA LEU A 4 0.64 -7.38 -4.84
C LEU A 4 0.77 -8.78 -5.45
N GLU A 5 1.98 -9.15 -5.86
CA GLU A 5 2.30 -10.46 -6.44
C GLU A 5 3.02 -11.35 -5.43
N SER A 6 3.99 -10.79 -4.72
CA SER A 6 4.75 -11.49 -3.69
C SER A 6 5.15 -10.55 -2.57
N LEU A 7 5.16 -11.07 -1.34
CA LEU A 7 5.62 -10.38 -0.15
C LEU A 7 6.42 -11.37 0.70
N LYS A 8 7.68 -11.04 0.93
CA LYS A 8 8.54 -11.70 1.91
C LYS A 8 8.91 -10.68 2.97
N CYS A 9 8.81 -11.07 4.24
CA CYS A 9 9.27 -10.25 5.35
C CYS A 9 9.97 -11.13 6.37
N SER A 10 11.13 -10.68 6.84
CA SER A 10 11.90 -11.30 7.92
C SER A 10 11.93 -10.35 9.11
N PHE A 11 11.68 -10.91 10.29
CA PHE A 11 11.73 -10.20 11.56
C PHE A 11 12.37 -11.10 12.61
N GLU A 12 13.31 -10.52 13.36
CA GLU A 12 13.94 -11.16 14.51
C GLU A 12 14.11 -10.08 15.59
N SER A 13 13.75 -10.41 16.83
CA SER A 13 13.87 -9.48 17.95
C SER A 13 15.32 -9.01 18.09
N GLY A 14 15.55 -7.70 18.11
CA GLY A 14 16.88 -7.10 18.21
C GLY A 14 17.63 -6.95 16.87
N LYS A 15 17.02 -7.33 15.75
CA LYS A 15 17.54 -7.06 14.39
C LYS A 15 16.62 -6.12 13.63
N ILE A 16 17.20 -5.44 12.65
CA ILE A 16 16.46 -4.58 11.73
C ILE A 16 15.62 -5.49 10.80
N PRO A 17 14.29 -5.34 10.75
CA PRO A 17 13.45 -6.12 9.85
C PRO A 17 13.68 -5.72 8.39
N GLU A 18 13.44 -6.67 7.50
CA GLU A 18 13.56 -6.50 6.05
C GLU A 18 12.32 -7.04 5.36
N ALA A 19 11.88 -6.36 4.30
CA ALA A 19 10.84 -6.85 3.43
C ALA A 19 11.24 -6.74 1.96
N SER A 20 10.93 -7.77 1.19
CA SER A 20 11.02 -7.79 -0.28
C SER A 20 9.60 -7.90 -0.84
N VAL A 21 9.25 -6.98 -1.73
CA VAL A 21 7.91 -6.87 -2.30
C VAL A 21 7.99 -6.89 -3.81
N VAL A 22 7.12 -7.67 -4.45
CA VAL A 22 6.93 -7.69 -5.90
C VAL A 22 5.53 -7.19 -6.23
N LEU A 23 5.45 -6.13 -7.03
CA LEU A 23 4.20 -5.55 -7.52
C LEU A 23 4.11 -5.64 -9.04
N THR A 24 2.94 -5.99 -9.53
CA THR A 24 2.61 -5.90 -10.96
C THR A 24 1.85 -4.61 -11.22
N ASN A 25 2.33 -3.77 -12.16
CA ASN A 25 1.65 -2.54 -12.55
C ASN A 25 0.51 -2.81 -13.57
N ARG A 26 -0.19 -1.75 -14.02
CA ARG A 26 -1.29 -1.89 -15.01
C ARG A 26 -0.86 -2.42 -16.37
N ASP A 27 0.40 -2.19 -16.74
CA ASP A 27 0.98 -2.63 -18.01
C ASP A 27 1.47 -4.09 -17.94
N GLY A 28 1.26 -4.77 -16.81
CA GLY A 28 1.73 -6.14 -16.58
C GLY A 28 3.21 -6.23 -16.23
N LYS A 29 3.92 -5.10 -16.06
CA LYS A 29 5.33 -5.09 -15.66
C LYS A 29 5.46 -5.39 -14.18
N LYS A 30 6.33 -6.34 -13.86
CA LYS A 30 6.74 -6.66 -12.48
C LYS A 30 7.82 -5.67 -12.02
N ASN A 31 7.65 -5.16 -10.81
CA ASN A 31 8.58 -4.27 -10.14
C ASN A 31 8.85 -4.84 -8.76
N GLU A 32 10.11 -4.82 -8.34
CA GLU A 32 10.55 -5.41 -7.09
C GLU A 32 11.41 -4.40 -6.32
N ALA A 33 11.26 -4.39 -5.00
CA ALA A 33 12.13 -3.66 -4.11
C ALA A 33 12.28 -4.39 -2.78
N THR A 34 13.41 -4.16 -2.14
CA THR A 34 13.69 -4.58 -0.78
C THR A 34 13.96 -3.34 0.06
N ALA A 35 13.39 -3.29 1.27
CA ALA A 35 13.60 -2.20 2.19
C ALA A 35 13.65 -2.68 3.65
N ASN A 36 14.35 -1.88 4.46
CA ASN A 36 14.34 -1.99 5.91
C ASN A 36 13.35 -1.00 6.52
N GLY A 37 13.10 -1.14 7.81
CA GLY A 37 12.19 -0.28 8.56
C GLY A 37 12.27 -0.56 10.05
N ASP A 38 11.45 0.16 10.83
CA ASP A 38 11.39 0.00 12.29
C ASP A 38 10.58 -1.24 12.72
N GLY A 39 9.85 -1.84 11.78
CA GLY A 39 9.00 -3.00 12.00
C GLY A 39 8.67 -3.70 10.67
N PRO A 40 8.10 -4.92 10.71
CA PRO A 40 7.76 -5.66 9.49
C PRO A 40 6.81 -4.88 8.58
N VAL A 41 5.79 -4.21 9.16
CA VAL A 41 4.85 -3.38 8.40
C VAL A 41 5.55 -2.17 7.78
N ASP A 42 6.46 -1.54 8.52
CA ASP A 42 7.22 -0.38 8.03
C ASP A 42 8.14 -0.75 6.87
N SER A 43 8.89 -1.86 6.99
CA SER A 43 9.74 -2.38 5.90
C SER A 43 8.91 -2.66 4.63
N ILE A 44 7.69 -3.20 4.78
CA ILE A 44 6.77 -3.45 3.66
C ILE A 44 6.34 -2.12 3.03
N CYS A 45 5.93 -1.13 3.83
CA CYS A 45 5.54 0.19 3.35
C CYS A 45 6.70 0.86 2.58
N ASN A 46 7.92 0.84 3.12
CA ASN A 46 9.10 1.43 2.51
C ASN A 46 9.46 0.76 1.17
N ALA A 47 9.33 -0.57 1.06
CA ALA A 47 9.53 -1.28 -0.19
C ALA A 47 8.47 -0.90 -1.24
N ILE A 48 7.21 -0.77 -0.82
CA ILE A 48 6.11 -0.34 -1.71
C ILE A 48 6.30 1.11 -2.17
N ASP A 49 6.68 2.01 -1.26
CA ASP A 49 6.96 3.41 -1.57
C ASP A 49 8.09 3.53 -2.60
N SER A 50 9.15 2.71 -2.44
CA SER A 50 10.26 2.63 -3.41
C SER A 50 9.82 2.19 -4.81
N ILE A 51 8.87 1.26 -4.91
CA ILE A 51 8.34 0.80 -6.21
C ILE A 51 7.40 1.84 -6.83
N THR A 52 6.58 2.49 -6.01
CA THR A 52 5.50 3.36 -6.48
C THR A 52 5.92 4.83 -6.64
N GLY A 53 7.05 5.22 -6.06
CA GLY A 53 7.56 6.59 -6.05
C GLY A 53 6.73 7.55 -5.18
N LEU A 54 5.82 7.02 -4.35
CA LEU A 54 4.99 7.82 -3.46
C LEU A 54 5.58 7.80 -2.06
N THR A 55 5.77 8.98 -1.48
CA THR A 55 6.05 9.11 -0.04
C THR A 55 4.73 9.28 0.69
N CYS A 56 4.40 8.34 1.55
CA CYS A 56 3.19 8.40 2.37
C CYS A 56 3.54 8.36 3.85
N LYS A 57 2.77 9.09 4.67
CA LYS A 57 2.85 8.99 6.12
C LYS A 57 1.69 8.13 6.60
N LEU A 58 2.02 7.01 7.26
CA LEU A 58 1.03 6.21 7.99
C LEU A 58 0.60 6.99 9.23
N ILE A 59 -0.71 7.21 9.39
CA ILE A 59 -1.26 7.99 10.51
C ILE A 59 -2.16 7.17 11.43
N ASP A 60 -2.71 6.05 10.95
CA ASP A 60 -3.49 5.11 11.77
C ASP A 60 -3.34 3.69 11.20
N TYR A 61 -3.16 2.72 12.10
CA TYR A 61 -3.00 1.31 11.79
C TYR A 61 -3.83 0.49 12.77
N GLN A 62 -4.79 -0.28 12.25
CA GLN A 62 -5.69 -1.08 13.06
C GLN A 62 -5.76 -2.50 12.53
N VAL A 63 -5.64 -3.48 13.43
CA VAL A 63 -5.82 -4.90 13.13
C VAL A 63 -6.95 -5.42 14.00
N MET A 64 -7.96 -6.00 13.36
CA MET A 64 -9.13 -6.55 14.05
C MET A 64 -9.37 -7.99 13.60
N SER A 65 -9.77 -8.86 14.52
CA SER A 65 -10.26 -10.20 14.15
C SER A 65 -11.63 -10.09 13.50
N LYS A 66 -11.77 -10.59 12.28
CA LYS A 66 -13.05 -10.65 11.56
C LYS A 66 -13.82 -11.92 11.91
N THR A 67 -13.11 -13.02 12.08
CA THR A 67 -13.66 -14.31 12.52
C THR A 67 -12.97 -14.77 13.80
N LYS A 68 -13.52 -15.82 14.43
CA LYS A 68 -12.98 -16.41 15.66
C LYS A 68 -12.33 -17.76 15.33
N GLY A 69 -11.40 -18.21 16.17
CA GLY A 69 -10.72 -19.49 15.99
C GLY A 69 -9.26 -19.34 15.58
N ARG A 70 -8.56 -20.46 15.43
CA ARG A 70 -7.14 -20.48 15.03
C ARG A 70 -6.94 -20.07 13.56
N ASP A 71 -7.98 -20.24 12.77
CA ASP A 71 -8.15 -19.87 11.36
C ASP A 71 -8.82 -18.49 11.21
N ALA A 72 -8.83 -17.69 12.28
CA ALA A 72 -9.40 -16.36 12.25
C ALA A 72 -8.76 -15.52 11.14
N GLN A 73 -9.61 -14.87 10.33
CA GLN A 73 -9.17 -13.86 9.39
C GLN A 73 -9.02 -12.54 10.15
N GLY A 74 -7.87 -11.90 10.00
CA GLY A 74 -7.65 -10.52 10.40
C GLY A 74 -8.11 -9.56 9.31
N GLU A 75 -8.73 -8.46 9.71
CA GLU A 75 -8.93 -7.27 8.89
C GLU A 75 -7.93 -6.20 9.35
N VAL A 76 -7.10 -5.74 8.41
CA VAL A 76 -6.16 -4.64 8.61
C VAL A 76 -6.70 -3.41 7.92
N THR A 77 -6.81 -2.31 8.66
CA THR A 77 -7.16 -0.99 8.15
C THR A 77 -5.97 -0.06 8.34
N ILE A 78 -5.54 0.59 7.26
CA ILE A 78 -4.43 1.56 7.28
C ILE A 78 -4.93 2.88 6.75
N ARG A 79 -4.60 3.96 7.46
CA ARG A 79 -4.84 5.32 7.02
C ARG A 79 -3.51 5.97 6.70
N VAL A 80 -3.41 6.52 5.50
CA VAL A 80 -2.19 7.19 5.02
C VAL A 80 -2.52 8.60 4.57
N VAL A 81 -1.57 9.51 4.75
CA VAL A 81 -1.61 10.85 4.19
C VAL A 81 -0.43 11.06 3.24
N SER A 82 -0.69 11.62 2.07
CA SER A 82 0.33 12.03 1.11
C SER A 82 -0.14 13.29 0.38
N ASN A 83 0.72 14.30 0.25
CA ASN A 83 0.38 15.59 -0.38
C ASN A 83 -0.95 16.19 0.12
N ASN A 84 -1.12 16.29 1.45
CA ASN A 84 -2.36 16.76 2.10
C ASN A 84 -3.62 15.93 1.82
N ARG A 85 -3.50 14.73 1.25
CA ARG A 85 -4.62 13.86 0.94
C ARG A 85 -4.59 12.62 1.82
N GLU A 86 -5.66 12.44 2.58
CA GLU A 86 -5.86 11.28 3.43
C GLU A 86 -6.69 10.21 2.70
N VAL A 87 -6.24 8.96 2.78
CA VAL A 87 -7.02 7.82 2.29
C VAL A 87 -6.92 6.64 3.25
N LEU A 88 -7.95 5.80 3.20
CA LEU A 88 -8.03 4.57 3.98
C LEU A 88 -7.90 3.35 3.05
N GLY A 89 -6.97 2.46 3.36
CA GLY A 89 -6.77 1.15 2.77
C GLY A 89 -7.24 0.04 3.69
N LYS A 90 -7.70 -1.07 3.10
CA LYS A 90 -8.15 -2.26 3.84
C LYS A 90 -7.54 -3.52 3.23
N GLY A 91 -7.18 -4.48 4.06
CA GLY A 91 -6.71 -5.79 3.67
C GLY A 91 -7.27 -6.83 4.61
N VAL A 92 -7.56 -8.03 4.11
CA VAL A 92 -8.13 -9.12 4.91
C VAL A 92 -7.37 -10.39 4.59
N GLY A 93 -7.04 -11.17 5.62
CA GLY A 93 -6.34 -12.44 5.45
C GLY A 93 -6.09 -13.14 6.77
N VAL A 94 -5.73 -14.42 6.71
CA VAL A 94 -5.29 -15.18 7.90
C VAL A 94 -3.92 -14.69 8.37
N ASN A 95 -3.05 -14.29 7.44
CA ASN A 95 -1.77 -13.66 7.74
C ASN A 95 -1.92 -12.13 7.79
N THR A 96 -1.80 -11.56 8.99
CA THR A 96 -1.95 -10.12 9.21
C THR A 96 -0.83 -9.29 8.58
N ILE A 97 0.37 -9.84 8.39
CA ILE A 97 1.49 -9.15 7.73
C ILE A 97 1.21 -8.98 6.24
N GLU A 98 0.75 -10.04 5.58
CA GLU A 98 0.31 -9.98 4.18
C GLU A 98 -0.91 -9.05 4.02
N ALA A 99 -1.90 -9.17 4.92
CA ALA A 99 -3.07 -8.30 4.92
C ALA A 99 -2.69 -6.81 5.11
N SER A 100 -1.62 -6.52 5.86
CA SER A 100 -1.09 -5.16 6.00
C SER A 100 -0.52 -4.64 4.68
N GLY A 101 0.27 -5.43 3.97
CA GLY A 101 0.76 -5.08 2.63
C GLY A 101 -0.38 -4.84 1.64
N LEU A 102 -1.41 -5.69 1.65
CA LEU A 102 -2.62 -5.52 0.84
C LEU A 102 -3.38 -4.23 1.18
N ALA A 103 -3.56 -3.94 2.48
CA ALA A 103 -4.20 -2.72 2.94
C ALA A 103 -3.45 -1.48 2.44
N TYR A 104 -2.13 -1.49 2.54
CA TYR A 104 -1.30 -0.39 2.08
C TYR A 104 -1.38 -0.20 0.56
N ILE A 105 -1.26 -1.26 -0.24
CA ILE A 105 -1.43 -1.20 -1.71
C ILE A 105 -2.80 -0.63 -2.09
N ASN A 106 -3.85 -1.01 -1.37
CA ASN A 106 -5.19 -0.47 -1.59
C ASN A 106 -5.28 1.03 -1.29
N ALA A 107 -4.55 1.52 -0.28
CA ALA A 107 -4.43 2.95 -0.01
C ALA A 107 -3.67 3.67 -1.13
N ILE A 108 -2.50 3.15 -1.52
CA ILE A 108 -1.67 3.69 -2.60
C ILE A 108 -2.44 3.78 -3.91
N ASN A 109 -3.19 2.73 -4.26
CA ASN A 109 -4.02 2.73 -5.46
C ASN A 109 -5.09 3.83 -5.46
N LYS A 110 -5.68 4.14 -4.30
CA LYS A 110 -6.62 5.25 -4.14
C LYS A 110 -5.95 6.62 -4.28
N LEU A 111 -4.72 6.78 -3.78
CA LEU A 111 -3.94 7.99 -3.98
C LEU A 111 -3.67 8.23 -5.46
N LEU A 112 -3.19 7.21 -6.17
CA LEU A 112 -2.86 7.23 -7.59
C LEU A 112 -4.07 7.50 -8.49
N PHE A 113 -5.23 6.90 -8.19
CA PHE A 113 -6.43 7.09 -9.02
C PHE A 113 -6.91 8.54 -9.02
N LYS A 114 -6.86 9.19 -7.85
CA LYS A 114 -7.26 10.59 -7.66
C LYS A 114 -6.15 11.60 -7.95
N ALA A 115 -4.93 11.14 -8.29
CA ALA A 115 -3.79 11.99 -8.65
C ALA A 115 -3.71 12.27 -10.16
N LYS A 116 -4.59 11.68 -11.00
CA LYS A 116 -4.79 12.18 -12.36
C LYS A 116 -5.47 13.54 -12.27
N PRO A 117 -4.86 14.64 -12.75
CA PRO A 117 -5.62 15.84 -13.05
C PRO A 117 -6.57 15.50 -14.21
N ASP A 118 -7.80 16.00 -14.13
CA ASP A 118 -8.69 16.11 -15.28
C ASP A 118 -7.96 16.92 -16.36
N SER A 119 -7.47 16.25 -17.39
CA SER A 119 -7.24 16.89 -18.68
C SER A 119 -8.59 17.09 -19.33
N LEU A 120 -9.32 18.12 -18.86
CA LEU A 120 -10.36 18.77 -19.65
C LEU A 120 -9.65 19.79 -20.54
N GLU A 121 -9.09 19.31 -21.65
CA GLU A 121 -9.00 20.13 -22.85
C GLU A 121 -10.43 20.31 -23.34
N CYS A 122 -11.01 21.49 -23.11
CA CYS A 122 -12.08 21.96 -23.98
C CYS A 122 -11.51 23.12 -24.77
N ASP A 123 -11.26 22.80 -26.04
CA ASP A 123 -10.88 23.72 -27.09
C ASP A 123 -11.72 25.01 -27.08
N SER A 124 -11.02 26.08 -27.43
CA SER A 124 -11.55 27.35 -27.89
C SER A 124 -12.87 27.20 -28.67
N ILE A 125 -13.93 27.84 -28.18
CA ILE A 125 -15.03 28.27 -29.04
C ILE A 125 -15.10 29.79 -28.97
N THR A 126 -14.72 30.40 -30.09
CA THR A 126 -14.83 31.81 -30.41
C THR A 126 -16.31 32.17 -30.65
N GLY A 127 -16.80 33.19 -29.94
CA GLY A 127 -17.91 34.07 -30.32
C GLY A 127 -19.34 33.59 -30.06
N PRO A 128 -20.36 34.44 -30.31
CA PRO A 128 -20.31 35.79 -30.91
C PRO A 128 -20.15 36.95 -29.90
#